data_AF-A0A942BJM1-F1
#
_entry.id   AF-A0A942BJM1-F1
#
_cell.length_a   1.000
_cell.length_b   1.000
_cell.length_c   1.000
_cell.angle_alpha   90.00
_cell.angle_beta   90.00
_cell.angle_gamma   90.00
#
_symmetry.space_group_name_H-M   'P 1'
#
loop_
_entity.id
_entity.type
_entity.pdbx_description
1 polymer ?
#
loop_
_entity_poly.entity_id
_entity_poly.type
_entity_poly.pdbx_seq_one_letter_code
_entity_poly.pdbx_strand_id
1 'polypeptide(L)'
;MLKRLAIPCLVAVGLMPMVGVAQFDKEAKVPGRISFSTRIGSWRLIQRNEADPVNGELEFSFTGTLLINQPAKGAIVTVSGNIHKEYQSEKGGRVVYNGTGKLYFKGQARAIQWFGRDMQGTYYGRGVFKFYGEFDDKQETGAYWYGVLTDTKAKRKAWGIYGMDGVVPENVANMGGSTGPVKRRKIGG
;
A
#
# COMPACT_ATOMS: atom_id res chain seq x y z
N MET A 1 -46.66 14.55 -73.55
CA MET A 1 -47.09 13.28 -72.93
C MET A 1 -46.19 12.16 -73.44
N LEU A 2 -45.22 11.67 -72.67
CA LEU A 2 -44.92 10.24 -72.52
C LEU A 2 -43.80 10.04 -71.47
N LYS A 3 -43.94 8.93 -70.75
CA LYS A 3 -43.19 8.46 -69.59
C LYS A 3 -41.71 8.17 -69.90
N ARG A 4 -40.84 8.31 -68.89
CA ARG A 4 -40.11 7.22 -68.21
C ARG A 4 -38.94 7.82 -67.42
N LEU A 5 -38.98 7.71 -66.09
CA LEU A 5 -37.83 7.93 -65.23
C LEU A 5 -37.59 6.63 -64.46
N ALA A 6 -36.44 6.04 -64.75
CA ALA A 6 -35.94 4.82 -64.13
C ALA A 6 -35.51 5.10 -62.70
N ILE A 7 -35.89 4.22 -61.78
CA ILE A 7 -35.43 4.24 -60.38
C ILE A 7 -34.19 3.35 -60.31
N PRO A 8 -32.99 3.87 -59.99
CA PRO A 8 -31.86 3.03 -59.68
C PRO A 8 -31.99 2.46 -58.26
N CYS A 9 -31.87 1.14 -58.19
CA CYS A 9 -31.81 0.33 -56.98
C CYS A 9 -30.53 0.67 -56.19
N LEU A 10 -30.67 1.25 -55.01
CA LEU A 10 -29.55 1.52 -54.10
C LEU A 10 -29.33 0.28 -53.22
N VAL A 11 -28.26 -0.46 -53.50
CA VAL A 11 -27.80 -1.58 -52.67
C VAL A 11 -27.11 -1.01 -51.43
N ALA A 12 -27.76 -1.11 -50.27
CA ALA A 12 -27.18 -0.76 -48.98
C ALA A 12 -26.23 -1.87 -48.51
N VAL A 13 -24.93 -1.64 -48.65
CA VAL A 13 -23.89 -2.48 -48.05
C VAL A 13 -23.86 -2.20 -46.55
N GLY A 14 -24.36 -3.15 -45.76
CA GLY A 14 -24.35 -3.08 -44.30
C GLY A 14 -22.93 -3.12 -43.75
N LEU A 15 -22.46 -1.98 -43.22
CA LEU A 15 -21.29 -1.92 -42.36
C LEU A 15 -21.70 -2.46 -40.98
N MET A 16 -21.26 -3.65 -40.61
CA MET A 16 -21.41 -4.11 -39.22
C MET A 16 -20.39 -3.38 -38.34
N PRO A 17 -20.81 -2.71 -37.25
CA PRO A 17 -19.87 -2.21 -36.26
C PRO A 17 -19.25 -3.42 -35.55
N MET A 18 -17.93 -3.60 -35.69
CA MET A 18 -17.20 -4.48 -34.80
C MET A 18 -17.28 -3.90 -33.38
N VAL A 19 -18.13 -4.51 -32.56
CA VAL A 19 -18.13 -4.29 -31.11
C VAL A 19 -16.82 -4.87 -30.59
N GLY A 20 -15.83 -4.00 -30.42
CA GLY A 20 -14.60 -4.34 -29.74
C GLY A 20 -14.93 -4.80 -28.33
N VAL A 21 -14.74 -6.09 -28.07
CA VAL A 21 -14.73 -6.62 -26.71
C VAL A 21 -13.53 -5.98 -26.02
N ALA A 22 -13.77 -4.91 -25.27
CA ALA A 22 -12.77 -4.35 -24.39
C ALA A 22 -12.39 -5.47 -23.39
N GLN A 23 -11.19 -6.01 -23.51
CA GLN A 23 -10.58 -6.88 -22.51
C GLN A 23 -10.38 -6.06 -21.22
N PHE A 24 -11.43 -5.93 -20.43
CA PHE A 24 -11.35 -5.55 -19.03
C PHE A 24 -11.19 -6.82 -18.22
N ASP A 25 -9.95 -7.25 -18.05
CA ASP A 25 -9.57 -8.04 -16.87
C ASP A 25 -8.16 -7.62 -16.45
N LYS A 26 -8.05 -6.34 -16.05
CA LYS A 26 -7.00 -5.94 -15.11
C LYS A 26 -7.41 -6.58 -13.79
N GLU A 27 -6.92 -7.79 -13.55
CA GLU A 27 -7.03 -8.54 -12.30
C GLU A 27 -6.99 -7.54 -11.13
N ALA A 28 -8.13 -7.38 -10.47
CA ALA A 28 -8.28 -6.43 -9.38
C ALA A 28 -7.30 -6.84 -8.29
N LYS A 29 -6.15 -6.16 -8.24
CA LYS A 29 -5.04 -6.46 -7.35
C LYS A 29 -5.55 -6.36 -5.92
N VAL A 30 -5.95 -7.50 -5.35
CA VAL A 30 -6.57 -7.59 -4.03
C VAL A 30 -5.68 -6.83 -3.04
N PRO A 31 -6.18 -5.81 -2.34
CA PRO A 31 -5.35 -5.06 -1.40
C PRO A 31 -4.88 -6.03 -0.32
N GLY A 32 -3.57 -5.99 -0.03
CA GLY A 32 -3.01 -6.87 0.98
C GLY A 32 -3.38 -6.40 2.38
N ARG A 33 -3.48 -7.35 3.30
CA ARG A 33 -3.60 -7.07 4.73
C ARG A 33 -2.35 -7.54 5.46
N ILE A 34 -1.77 -6.67 6.27
CA ILE A 34 -0.72 -7.02 7.23
C ILE A 34 -1.21 -6.63 8.63
N SER A 35 -0.96 -7.48 9.59
CA SER A 35 -1.17 -7.20 11.01
C SER A 35 0.18 -7.28 11.70
N PHE A 36 0.38 -6.45 12.72
CA PHE A 36 1.68 -6.34 13.37
C PHE A 36 1.52 -5.89 14.82
N SER A 37 2.45 -6.30 15.66
CA SER A 37 2.48 -5.96 17.08
C SER A 37 3.90 -5.97 17.60
N THR A 38 4.25 -5.03 18.48
CA THR A 38 5.49 -5.08 19.25
C THR A 38 5.30 -4.44 20.61
N ARG A 39 6.10 -4.86 21.59
CA ARG A 39 6.19 -4.17 22.88
C ARG A 39 7.10 -2.96 22.81
N ILE A 40 8.14 -3.00 21.98
CA ILE A 40 9.07 -1.88 21.77
C ILE A 40 9.65 -1.94 20.35
N GLY A 41 9.81 -0.78 19.73
CA GLY A 41 10.53 -0.66 18.46
C GLY A 41 10.03 0.48 17.61
N SER A 42 10.23 0.34 16.30
CA SER A 42 9.73 1.30 15.32
C SER A 42 9.36 0.65 14.02
N TRP A 43 8.52 1.35 13.25
CA TRP A 43 8.30 0.99 11.87
C TRP A 43 8.13 2.22 11.01
N ARG A 44 8.38 2.04 9.71
CA ARG A 44 8.14 3.05 8.69
C ARG A 44 7.43 2.44 7.50
N LEU A 45 6.21 2.89 7.25
CA LEU A 45 5.44 2.60 6.05
C LEU A 45 5.83 3.59 4.96
N ILE A 46 6.36 3.11 3.83
CA ILE A 46 6.81 3.91 2.70
C ILE A 46 6.19 3.44 1.38
N GLN A 47 6.19 4.33 0.40
CA GLN A 47 5.88 4.01 -0.98
C GLN A 47 6.88 3.01 -1.56
N ARG A 48 6.41 2.15 -2.48
CA ARG A 48 7.27 1.15 -3.14
C ARG A 48 8.15 1.79 -4.21
N ASN A 49 7.58 2.72 -4.95
CA ASN A 49 8.23 3.54 -5.96
C ASN A 49 7.49 4.89 -6.04
N GLU A 50 7.98 5.81 -6.87
CA GLU A 50 7.38 7.14 -7.01
C GLU A 50 5.96 7.12 -7.60
N ALA A 51 5.62 6.08 -8.36
CA ALA A 51 4.31 5.92 -9.02
C ALA A 51 3.25 5.22 -8.14
N ASP A 52 3.63 4.59 -7.03
CA ASP A 52 2.75 3.84 -6.14
C ASP A 52 2.90 4.34 -4.69
N PRO A 53 2.23 5.45 -4.34
CA PRO A 53 2.28 6.00 -2.97
C PRO A 53 1.72 4.99 -1.97
N VAL A 54 2.02 5.22 -0.68
CA VAL A 54 1.29 4.51 0.38
C VAL A 54 -0.18 4.83 0.20
N ASN A 55 -1.01 3.80 0.09
CA ASN A 55 -2.45 3.95 -0.07
C ASN A 55 -3.17 2.82 0.65
N GLY A 56 -4.03 3.17 1.60
CA GLY A 56 -4.78 2.18 2.36
C GLY A 56 -5.41 2.72 3.63
N GLU A 57 -5.79 1.78 4.47
CA GLU A 57 -6.37 1.99 5.79
C GLU A 57 -5.42 1.39 6.84
N LEU A 58 -4.95 2.24 7.75
CA LEU A 58 -4.04 1.89 8.83
C LEU A 58 -4.74 2.17 10.16
N GLU A 59 -4.91 1.14 10.98
CA GLU A 59 -5.48 1.26 12.31
C GLU A 59 -4.52 0.63 13.32
N PHE A 60 -4.11 1.39 14.34
CA PHE A 60 -3.26 0.84 15.40
C PHE A 60 -3.38 1.59 16.72
N SER A 61 -3.20 0.87 17.82
CA SER A 61 -2.96 1.42 19.15
C SER A 61 -1.46 1.53 19.41
N PHE A 62 -1.03 2.57 20.13
CA PHE A 62 0.38 2.77 20.47
C PHE A 62 0.58 3.65 21.70
N THR A 63 1.78 3.56 22.26
CA THR A 63 2.43 4.59 23.07
C THR A 63 3.68 5.09 22.33
N GLY A 64 3.88 6.39 22.19
CA GLY A 64 5.11 6.97 21.62
C GLY A 64 4.85 8.08 20.61
N THR A 65 5.68 8.16 19.58
CA THR A 65 5.66 9.23 18.58
C THR A 65 5.28 8.69 17.21
N LEU A 66 4.36 9.40 16.55
CA LEU A 66 3.89 9.11 15.20
C LEU A 66 4.16 10.31 14.31
N LEU A 67 4.80 10.07 13.16
CA LEU A 67 5.00 11.03 12.08
C LEU A 67 4.21 10.60 10.84
N ILE A 68 3.37 11.49 10.33
CA ILE A 68 2.71 11.36 9.02
C ILE A 68 3.36 12.36 8.07
N ASN A 69 3.98 11.86 7.01
CA ASN A 69 4.71 12.66 6.02
C ASN A 69 3.93 12.73 4.71
N GLN A 70 3.61 13.96 4.31
CA GLN A 70 2.88 14.36 3.12
C GLN A 70 1.59 13.56 2.93
N PRO A 71 0.62 13.65 3.87
CA PRO A 71 -0.70 13.10 3.64
C PRO A 71 -1.35 13.83 2.45
N ALA A 72 -1.96 13.06 1.55
CA ALA A 72 -2.67 13.62 0.40
C ALA A 72 -3.91 14.41 0.84
N LYS A 73 -4.33 15.37 0.01
CA LYS A 73 -5.59 16.10 0.24
C LYS A 73 -6.75 15.10 0.28
N GLY A 74 -7.53 15.13 1.36
CA GLY A 74 -8.64 14.20 1.59
C GLY A 74 -8.27 12.93 2.37
N ALA A 75 -7.01 12.75 2.77
CA ALA A 75 -6.65 11.72 3.74
C ALA A 75 -7.35 11.98 5.08
N ILE A 76 -7.92 10.93 5.66
CA ILE A 76 -8.58 10.96 6.97
C ILE A 76 -7.57 10.55 8.02
N VAL A 77 -7.42 11.37 9.05
CA VAL A 77 -6.58 11.08 10.22
C VAL A 77 -7.44 11.29 11.47
N THR A 78 -7.70 10.21 12.18
CA THR A 78 -8.43 10.23 13.45
C THR A 78 -7.52 9.71 14.55
N VAL A 79 -7.38 10.49 15.62
CA VAL A 79 -6.67 10.10 16.82
C VAL A 79 -7.66 10.03 17.99
N SER A 80 -7.46 9.09 18.90
CA SER A 80 -8.25 8.97 20.13
C SER A 80 -7.38 8.51 21.29
N GLY A 81 -7.76 8.86 22.53
CA GLY A 81 -6.95 8.63 23.73
C GLY A 81 -6.14 9.87 24.13
N ASN A 82 -5.09 9.67 24.92
CA ASN A 82 -4.20 10.73 25.37
C ASN A 82 -3.11 11.01 24.32
N ILE A 83 -3.52 11.42 23.13
CA ILE A 83 -2.64 11.78 22.01
C ILE A 83 -2.78 13.27 21.76
N HIS A 84 -1.67 13.99 21.70
CA HIS A 84 -1.62 15.38 21.32
C HIS A 84 -0.78 15.56 20.06
N LYS A 85 -1.09 16.63 19.32
CA LYS A 85 -0.33 17.03 18.14
C LYS A 85 0.81 17.92 18.58
N GLU A 86 2.04 17.47 18.33
CA GLU A 86 3.27 18.16 18.72
C GLU A 86 3.74 19.15 17.65
N TYR A 87 3.54 18.79 16.38
CA TYR A 87 4.02 19.58 15.28
C TYR A 87 3.14 19.43 14.05
N GLN A 88 2.95 20.53 13.34
CA GLN A 88 2.39 20.54 11.99
C GLN A 88 3.12 21.59 11.17
N SER A 89 3.73 21.17 10.06
CA SER A 89 4.35 22.11 9.14
C SER A 89 3.28 23.03 8.54
N GLU A 90 3.63 24.29 8.27
CA GLU A 90 2.72 25.30 7.70
C GLU A 90 2.00 24.81 6.43
N LYS A 91 2.72 24.10 5.55
CA LYS A 91 2.18 23.55 4.29
C LYS A 91 1.47 22.19 4.44
N GLY A 92 1.24 21.72 5.67
CA GLY A 92 0.61 20.42 5.95
C GLY A 92 1.43 19.20 5.52
N GLY A 93 2.68 19.39 5.10
CA GLY A 93 3.55 18.33 4.61
C GLY A 93 4.06 17.36 5.69
N ARG A 94 4.00 17.72 6.97
CA ARG A 94 4.38 16.83 8.09
C ARG A 94 3.48 17.10 9.29
N VAL A 95 3.04 16.04 9.94
CA VAL A 95 2.27 16.09 11.18
C VAL A 95 2.87 15.09 12.17
N VAL A 96 3.14 15.52 13.39
CA VAL A 96 3.68 14.68 14.47
C VAL A 96 2.69 14.63 15.61
N TYR A 97 2.45 13.43 16.11
CA TYR A 97 1.64 13.14 17.29
C TYR A 97 2.50 12.45 18.34
N ASN A 98 2.24 12.72 19.61
CA ASN A 98 2.83 12.02 20.74
C ASN A 98 1.77 11.61 21.76
N GLY A 99 1.97 10.49 22.43
CA GLY A 99 1.15 10.05 23.56
C GLY A 99 0.74 8.59 23.49
N THR A 100 -0.40 8.27 24.10
CA THR A 100 -0.94 6.90 24.19
C THR A 100 -2.39 6.87 23.74
N GLY A 101 -2.70 6.03 22.76
CA GLY A 101 -4.06 5.92 22.24
C GLY A 101 -4.16 5.10 20.96
N LYS A 102 -5.12 5.46 20.10
CA LYS A 102 -5.36 4.83 18.80
C LYS A 102 -5.28 5.83 17.67
N LEU A 103 -4.70 5.41 16.55
CA LEU A 103 -4.75 6.11 15.28
C LEU A 103 -5.58 5.30 14.28
N TYR A 104 -6.46 5.99 13.56
CA TYR A 104 -6.99 5.55 12.27
C TYR A 104 -6.52 6.51 11.17
N PHE A 105 -5.93 5.96 10.12
CA PHE A 105 -5.53 6.68 8.92
C PHE A 105 -6.16 6.00 7.70
N LYS A 106 -6.78 6.80 6.81
CA LYS A 106 -7.29 6.32 5.53
C LYS A 106 -6.93 7.29 4.41
N GLY A 107 -6.30 6.78 3.36
CA GLY A 107 -5.94 7.54 2.17
C GLY A 107 -4.49 7.36 1.76
N GLN A 108 -3.91 8.41 1.17
CA GLN A 108 -2.55 8.38 0.64
C GLN A 108 -1.58 9.22 1.48
N ALA A 109 -0.33 8.75 1.57
CA ALA A 109 0.77 9.49 2.17
C ALA A 109 2.11 9.10 1.51
N ARG A 110 3.14 9.93 1.68
CA ARG A 110 4.50 9.53 1.26
C ARG A 110 5.12 8.53 2.24
N ALA A 111 4.94 8.78 3.54
CA ALA A 111 5.37 7.86 4.57
C ALA A 111 4.57 8.06 5.85
N ILE A 112 4.45 6.99 6.63
CA ILE A 112 3.97 7.02 8.01
C ILE A 112 5.03 6.32 8.85
N GLN A 113 5.44 6.90 9.97
CA GLN A 113 6.49 6.37 10.82
C GLN A 113 6.06 6.42 12.27
N TRP A 114 6.35 5.36 13.01
CA TRP A 114 6.12 5.29 14.44
C TRP A 114 7.35 4.80 15.17
N PHE A 115 7.57 5.32 16.37
CA PHE A 115 8.58 4.87 17.34
C PHE A 115 7.95 4.86 18.74
N GLY A 116 8.12 3.77 19.49
CA GLY A 116 7.66 3.71 20.87
C GLY A 116 7.42 2.30 21.37
N ARG A 117 6.34 2.14 22.16
CA ARG A 117 5.99 0.92 22.87
C ARG A 117 4.51 0.53 22.72
N ASP A 118 4.20 -0.70 23.13
CA ASP A 118 2.86 -1.26 23.29
C ASP A 118 1.98 -1.06 22.04
N MET A 119 2.52 -1.45 20.89
CA MET A 119 1.90 -1.21 19.60
C MET A 119 1.25 -2.47 19.04
N GLN A 120 0.02 -2.30 18.58
CA GLN A 120 -0.72 -3.32 17.85
C GLN A 120 -1.52 -2.67 16.74
N GLY A 121 -1.42 -3.20 15.53
CA GLY A 121 -2.01 -2.57 14.37
C GLY A 121 -2.33 -3.51 13.23
N THR A 122 -3.14 -2.99 12.32
CA THR A 122 -3.42 -3.61 11.02
C THR A 122 -3.35 -2.55 9.93
N TYR A 123 -2.90 -2.99 8.76
CA TYR A 123 -2.89 -2.17 7.56
C TYR A 123 -3.51 -2.96 6.42
N TYR A 124 -4.44 -2.33 5.72
CA TYR A 124 -5.09 -2.81 4.53
C TYR A 124 -4.79 -1.87 3.37
N GLY A 125 -4.01 -2.31 2.39
CA GLY A 125 -3.65 -1.43 1.28
C GLY A 125 -2.39 -1.85 0.53
N ARG A 126 -1.59 -0.86 0.16
CA ARG A 126 -0.34 -1.03 -0.60
C ARG A 126 0.78 -0.21 0.01
N GLY A 127 1.96 -0.80 0.16
CA GLY A 127 3.11 -0.12 0.73
C GLY A 127 4.18 -1.10 1.20
N VAL A 128 5.28 -0.56 1.72
CA VAL A 128 6.38 -1.33 2.32
C VAL A 128 6.56 -0.87 3.76
N PHE A 129 6.39 -1.79 4.71
CA PHE A 129 6.80 -1.59 6.09
C PHE A 129 8.27 -1.91 6.23
N LYS A 130 9.01 -1.01 6.86
CA LYS A 130 10.33 -1.29 7.44
C LYS A 130 10.15 -1.45 8.93
N PHE A 131 10.23 -2.68 9.43
CA PHE A 131 10.10 -2.99 10.85
C PHE A 131 11.48 -3.03 11.49
N TYR A 132 11.64 -2.37 12.63
CA TYR A 132 12.84 -2.37 13.44
C TYR A 132 12.45 -2.81 14.85
N GLY A 133 12.81 -4.04 15.18
CA GLY A 133 12.50 -4.64 16.48
C GLY A 133 13.57 -4.37 17.51
N GLU A 134 13.15 -4.10 18.73
CA GLU A 134 14.02 -4.07 19.91
C GLU A 134 13.61 -5.20 20.85
N PHE A 135 14.56 -5.83 21.53
CA PHE A 135 14.26 -6.90 22.48
C PHE A 135 13.57 -6.34 23.72
N ASP A 136 12.44 -6.94 24.09
CA ASP A 136 11.79 -6.68 25.37
C ASP A 136 12.38 -7.52 26.51
N ASP A 137 11.76 -7.43 27.70
CA ASP A 137 12.12 -8.21 28.90
C ASP A 137 11.99 -9.73 28.72
N LYS A 138 11.31 -10.19 27.66
CA LYS A 138 11.12 -11.61 27.29
C LYS A 138 11.95 -12.01 26.07
N GLN A 139 12.85 -11.14 25.62
CA GLN A 139 13.66 -11.35 24.41
C GLN A 139 12.81 -11.50 23.14
N GLU A 140 11.65 -10.86 23.09
CA GLU A 140 10.81 -10.76 21.89
C GLU A 140 10.96 -9.39 21.21
N THR A 141 10.97 -9.37 19.88
CA THR A 141 11.14 -8.12 19.08
C THR A 141 9.83 -7.57 18.50
N GLY A 142 8.73 -8.29 18.69
CA GLY A 142 7.48 -8.10 17.98
C GLY A 142 7.31 -9.05 16.80
N ALA A 143 6.12 -9.05 16.21
CA ALA A 143 5.75 -9.91 15.11
C ALA A 143 4.85 -9.21 14.10
N TYR A 144 4.87 -9.68 12.86
CA TYR A 144 3.89 -9.34 11.84
C TYR A 144 3.46 -10.59 11.08
N TRP A 145 2.28 -10.53 10.46
CA TRP A 145 1.73 -11.62 9.66
C TRP A 145 0.77 -11.05 8.62
N TYR A 146 0.58 -11.81 7.55
CA TYR A 146 -0.36 -11.46 6.49
C TYR A 146 -1.68 -12.21 6.67
N GLY A 147 -2.78 -11.62 6.20
CA GLY A 147 -4.12 -12.21 6.27
C GLY A 147 -4.88 -11.91 7.57
N VAL A 148 -5.91 -12.70 7.82
CA VAL A 148 -6.77 -12.63 9.01
C VAL A 148 -6.32 -13.72 9.98
N LEU A 149 -6.21 -13.44 11.29
CA LEU A 149 -5.79 -14.42 12.30
C LEU A 149 -6.68 -15.68 12.39
N THR A 150 -7.90 -15.65 11.84
CA THR A 150 -8.76 -16.83 11.70
C THR A 150 -8.23 -17.84 10.69
N ASP A 151 -7.31 -17.43 9.82
CA ASP A 151 -6.54 -18.34 8.99
C ASP A 151 -5.44 -18.96 9.85
N THR A 152 -5.64 -20.21 10.26
CA THR A 152 -4.70 -21.02 11.04
C THR A 152 -3.33 -21.18 10.37
N LYS A 153 -3.16 -20.71 9.13
CA LYS A 153 -1.90 -20.71 8.37
C LYS A 153 -1.12 -19.40 8.45
N ALA A 154 -1.63 -18.35 9.10
CA ALA A 154 -0.92 -17.08 9.22
C ALA A 154 0.36 -17.25 10.05
N LYS A 155 1.50 -17.48 9.37
CA LYS A 155 2.80 -17.61 10.01
C LYS A 155 3.26 -16.25 10.51
N ARG A 156 3.37 -16.11 11.84
CA ARG A 156 3.98 -14.93 12.48
C ARG A 156 5.46 -14.88 12.12
N LYS A 157 5.90 -13.74 11.62
CA LYS A 157 7.29 -13.41 11.32
C LYS A 157 7.76 -12.43 12.39
N ALA A 158 8.86 -12.73 13.07
CA ALA A 158 9.45 -11.83 14.06
C ALA A 158 9.95 -10.55 13.39
N TRP A 159 10.01 -9.44 14.12
CA TRP A 159 10.65 -8.21 13.63
C TRP A 159 12.18 -8.36 13.64
N GLY A 160 12.84 -7.91 12.57
CA GLY A 160 14.29 -7.92 12.46
C GLY A 160 14.93 -6.83 13.32
N ILE A 161 16.02 -7.18 14.01
CA ILE A 161 16.83 -6.24 14.82
C ILE A 161 17.53 -5.22 13.92
N TYR A 162 17.98 -5.64 12.73
CA TYR A 162 18.65 -4.79 11.74
C TYR A 162 17.71 -4.21 10.69
N GLY A 163 16.40 -4.22 10.97
CA GLY A 163 15.39 -3.89 9.99
C GLY A 163 14.96 -5.09 9.16
N MET A 164 13.70 -5.09 8.74
CA MET A 164 13.18 -6.01 7.73
C MET A 164 12.00 -5.42 6.99
N ASP A 165 11.73 -5.95 5.80
CA ASP A 165 10.68 -5.45 4.93
C ASP A 165 9.41 -6.33 4.99
N GLY A 166 8.27 -5.69 5.28
CA GLY A 166 6.93 -6.23 5.11
C GLY A 166 6.25 -5.58 3.91
N VAL A 167 6.12 -6.31 2.81
CA VAL A 167 5.54 -5.80 1.55
C VAL A 167 4.04 -6.10 1.49
N VAL A 168 3.23 -5.08 1.23
CA VAL A 168 1.78 -5.22 1.12
C VAL A 168 1.32 -4.81 -0.29
N PRO A 169 0.59 -5.67 -1.03
CA PRO A 169 0.34 -7.09 -0.76
C PRO A 169 1.60 -7.98 -0.84
N GLU A 170 1.60 -9.10 -0.12
CA GLU A 170 2.75 -10.03 0.00
C GLU A 170 3.19 -10.59 -1.36
N ASN A 171 2.23 -10.89 -2.24
CA ASN A 171 2.46 -11.59 -3.52
C ASN A 171 3.23 -10.78 -4.57
N VAL A 172 3.51 -9.50 -4.35
CA VAL A 172 4.22 -8.68 -5.34
C VAL A 172 5.74 -8.86 -5.25
N ALA A 173 6.27 -9.43 -4.16
CA ALA A 173 7.71 -9.74 -4.06
C ALA A 173 8.13 -10.92 -4.97
N ASN A 174 7.19 -11.83 -5.29
CA ASN A 174 7.43 -12.96 -6.20
C ASN A 174 7.14 -12.65 -7.68
N MET A 175 6.74 -11.42 -8.03
CA MET A 175 6.44 -11.02 -9.43
C MET A 175 7.62 -10.32 -10.14
N GLY A 176 8.82 -10.30 -9.56
CA GLY A 176 9.98 -9.56 -10.08
C GLY A 176 11.26 -10.39 -10.26
N GLY A 177 11.17 -11.72 -10.28
CA GLY A 177 12.30 -12.64 -10.44
C GLY A 177 12.48 -13.16 -11.86
N SER A 178 12.61 -12.27 -12.85
CA SER A 178 13.28 -12.59 -14.12
C SER A 178 14.24 -11.47 -14.48
N THR A 179 15.23 -11.24 -13.61
CA THR A 179 16.54 -10.81 -14.09
C THR A 179 17.28 -12.06 -14.56
N GLY A 180 16.85 -12.60 -15.70
CA GLY A 180 17.77 -13.38 -16.52
C GLY A 180 19.03 -12.54 -16.75
N PRO A 181 20.23 -13.15 -16.79
CA PRO A 181 21.47 -12.40 -16.93
C PRO A 181 21.37 -11.45 -18.13
N VAL A 182 21.49 -10.15 -17.87
CA VAL A 182 21.57 -9.15 -18.94
C VAL A 182 22.79 -9.52 -19.78
N LYS A 183 22.56 -10.03 -21.00
CA LYS A 183 23.65 -10.26 -21.96
C LYS A 183 24.33 -8.91 -22.18
N ARG A 184 25.54 -8.75 -21.63
CA ARG A 184 26.42 -7.63 -21.99
C ARG A 184 26.57 -7.66 -23.50
N ARG A 185 26.15 -6.59 -24.17
CA ARG A 185 26.49 -6.35 -25.58
C ARG A 185 28.01 -6.27 -25.63
N LYS A 186 28.66 -7.21 -26.32
CA LYS A 186 30.09 -7.08 -26.64
C LYS A 186 30.24 -5.80 -27.48
N ILE A 187 30.96 -4.83 -26.92
CA ILE A 187 31.44 -3.66 -27.65
C ILE A 187 32.85 -4.03 -28.13
N GLY A 188 33.06 -4.02 -29.45
CA GLY A 188 34.38 -3.87 -30.08
C GLY A 188 35.07 -5.16 -30.53
N GLY A 189 35.39 -5.20 -31.82
CA GLY A 189 36.13 -6.22 -32.56
C GLY A 189 35.85 -6.08 -34.04
#